data_AF-A0A644VQV8-F1
#
_entry.id   AF-A0A644VQV8-F1
#
_cell.length_a   1.000
_cell.length_b   1.000
_cell.length_c   1.000
_cell.angle_alpha   90.00
_cell.angle_beta   90.00
_cell.angle_gamma   90.00
#
_symmetry.space_group_name_H-M   'P 1'
#
loop_
_entity.id
_entity.type
_entity.pdbx_description
1 polymer ?
#
loop_
_entity_poly.entity_id
_entity_poly.type
_entity_poly.pdbx_seq_one_letter_code
_entity_poly.pdbx_strand_id
1 'polypeptide(L)'
;MPLSTQTKDQILALLKKVEMCSLQESFAGSEKIIAPDAVLFAPGIEQRGREQFSPGRLVFEGSEVKGEGVIAWVSGGCSRDGKPGRFSAVLRGTGHAWELVLLHIA
;
A
#
# COMPACT_ATOMS: atom_id res chain seq x y z
N MET A 1 -13.90 -6.90 16.12
CA MET A 1 -14.34 -5.49 16.31
C MET A 1 -14.09 -4.72 15.02
N PRO A 2 -14.99 -3.83 14.59
CA PRO A 2 -14.73 -2.98 13.42
C PRO A 2 -13.55 -2.04 13.70
N LEU A 3 -12.71 -1.78 12.69
CA LEU A 3 -11.67 -0.76 12.77
C LEU A 3 -12.29 0.61 13.10
N SER A 4 -11.64 1.36 14.00
CA SER A 4 -12.03 2.74 14.28
C SER A 4 -11.88 3.61 13.02
N THR A 5 -12.68 4.68 12.92
CA THR A 5 -12.56 5.65 11.82
C THR A 5 -11.15 6.23 11.74
N GLN A 6 -10.55 6.58 12.89
CA GLN A 6 -9.18 7.08 12.97
C GLN A 6 -8.16 6.12 12.34
N THR A 7 -8.27 4.82 12.65
CA THR A 7 -7.37 3.80 12.09
C THR A 7 -7.55 3.66 10.58
N LYS A 8 -8.79 3.71 10.08
CA LYS A 8 -9.05 3.69 8.64
C LYS A 8 -8.44 4.91 7.94
N ASP A 9 -8.61 6.10 8.50
CA ASP A 9 -8.05 7.33 7.95
C ASP A 9 -6.51 7.29 7.91
N GLN A 10 -5.87 6.73 8.94
CA GLN A 10 -4.42 6.53 8.97
C GLN A 10 -3.93 5.58 7.86
N ILE A 11 -4.64 4.47 7.65
CA ILE A 11 -4.32 3.50 6.59
C ILE A 11 -4.50 4.13 5.20
N LEU A 12 -5.58 4.87 4.99
CA LEU A 12 -5.83 5.58 3.73
C LEU A 12 -4.78 6.67 3.47
N ALA A 13 -4.39 7.41 4.51
CA ALA A 13 -3.31 8.39 4.41
C ALA A 13 -1.96 7.74 4.07
N LEU A 14 -1.69 6.53 4.59
CA LEU A 14 -0.50 5.76 4.23
C LEU A 14 -0.53 5.33 2.77
N LEU A 15 -1.66 4.80 2.27
CA LEU A 15 -1.81 4.47 0.85
C LEU A 15 -1.60 5.70 -0.05
N LYS A 16 -2.11 6.86 0.36
CA LYS A 16 -1.88 8.10 -0.37
C LYS A 16 -0.39 8.49 -0.42
N LYS A 17 0.38 8.21 0.64
CA LYS A 17 1.83 8.41 0.61
C LYS A 17 2.53 7.46 -0.34
N VAL A 18 2.14 6.18 -0.37
CA VAL A 18 2.65 5.20 -1.35
C VAL A 18 2.37 5.69 -2.78
N GLU A 19 1.17 6.18 -3.02
CA GLU A 19 0.78 6.79 -4.30
C GLU A 19 1.71 7.94 -4.69
N MET A 20 1.92 8.91 -3.79
CA MET A 20 2.81 10.05 -4.03
C MET A 20 4.25 9.62 -4.32
N CYS A 21 4.80 8.68 -3.54
CA CYS A 21 6.14 8.13 -3.78
C CYS A 21 6.23 7.45 -5.14
N SER A 22 5.20 6.70 -5.54
CA SER A 22 5.14 6.02 -6.83
C SER A 22 5.10 7.01 -8.01
N LEU A 23 4.36 8.12 -7.88
CA LEU A 23 4.27 9.17 -8.89
C LEU A 23 5.58 9.95 -9.04
N GLN A 24 6.34 10.08 -7.95
CA GLN A 24 7.67 10.68 -7.94
C GLN A 24 8.76 9.69 -8.34
N GLU A 25 8.40 8.43 -8.59
CA GLU A 25 9.32 7.32 -8.90
C GLU A 25 10.44 7.18 -7.85
N SER A 26 10.15 7.57 -6.60
CA SER A 26 11.12 7.59 -5.51
C SER A 26 10.48 7.24 -4.18
N PHE A 27 11.05 6.21 -3.56
CA PHE A 27 10.73 5.76 -2.21
C PHE A 27 11.84 6.11 -1.20
N ALA A 28 12.75 7.03 -1.54
CA ALA A 28 13.74 7.52 -0.60
C ALA A 28 13.07 8.16 0.63
N GLY A 29 13.47 7.77 1.85
CA GLY A 29 12.83 8.25 3.09
C GLY A 29 11.49 7.58 3.44
N SER A 30 11.10 6.53 2.71
CA SER A 30 9.86 5.78 2.95
C SER A 30 10.02 4.62 3.93
N GLU A 31 11.09 4.59 4.74
CA GLU A 31 11.42 3.46 5.61
C GLU A 31 10.33 3.16 6.65
N LYS A 32 9.48 4.15 6.94
CA LYS A 32 8.32 4.05 7.84
C LYS A 32 7.00 3.73 7.13
N ILE A 33 7.01 3.65 5.80
CA ILE A 33 5.83 3.41 4.96
C ILE A 33 5.87 1.99 4.41
N ILE A 34 7.04 1.55 3.95
CA ILE A 34 7.25 0.23 3.35
C ILE A 34 8.05 -0.63 4.34
N ALA A 35 7.47 -1.75 4.73
CA ALA A 35 8.14 -2.71 5.59
C ALA A 35 9.42 -3.24 4.94
N PRO A 36 10.49 -3.52 5.70
CA PRO A 36 11.76 -4.01 5.15
C PRO A 36 11.60 -5.31 4.36
N ASP A 37 10.64 -6.14 4.74
CA ASP A 37 10.24 -7.43 4.18
C ASP A 37 9.04 -7.33 3.21
N ALA A 38 8.70 -6.12 2.74
CA ALA A 38 7.54 -5.92 1.88
C ALA A 38 7.64 -6.72 0.57
N VAL A 39 6.49 -7.19 0.08
CA VAL A 39 6.39 -7.92 -1.18
C VAL A 39 5.48 -7.16 -2.15
N LEU A 40 5.93 -7.03 -3.39
CA LEU A 40 5.14 -6.47 -4.47
C LEU A 40 4.93 -7.53 -5.56
N PHE A 41 3.66 -7.75 -5.90
CA PHE A 41 3.24 -8.54 -7.05
C PHE A 41 2.44 -7.65 -7.99
N ALA A 42 2.82 -7.62 -9.25
CA ALA A 42 2.07 -6.93 -10.28
C ALA A 42 2.36 -7.58 -11.65
N PRO A 43 1.60 -7.29 -12.73
CA PRO A 43 1.90 -7.82 -14.05
C PRO A 43 3.36 -7.58 -14.46
N GLY A 44 4.11 -8.68 -14.63
CA GLY A 44 5.53 -8.69 -14.98
C GLY A 44 6.50 -8.33 -13.84
N ILE A 45 6.02 -8.17 -12.60
CA ILE A 45 6.81 -7.72 -11.46
C ILE A 45 6.58 -8.67 -10.27
N GLU A 46 7.67 -9.26 -9.77
CA GLU A 46 7.76 -9.83 -8.43
C GLU A 46 8.98 -9.22 -7.75
N GLN A 47 8.75 -8.45 -6.68
CA GLN A 47 9.80 -7.78 -5.92
C GLN A 47 9.66 -8.10 -4.44
N ARG A 48 10.79 -8.27 -3.77
CA ARG A 48 10.86 -8.54 -2.34
C ARG A 48 11.84 -7.58 -1.69
N GLY A 49 11.42 -7.06 -0.55
CA GLY A 49 12.15 -6.07 0.22
C GLY A 49 11.92 -4.64 -0.28
N ARG A 50 11.93 -3.69 0.65
CA ARG A 50 11.63 -2.27 0.34
C ARG A 50 12.60 -1.63 -0.65
N GLU A 51 13.86 -2.08 -0.68
CA GLU A 51 14.91 -1.46 -1.50
C GLU A 51 14.63 -1.60 -2.99
N GLN A 52 13.93 -2.66 -3.37
CA GLN A 52 13.55 -2.94 -4.76
C GLN A 52 12.14 -2.44 -5.07
N PHE A 53 11.42 -1.88 -4.09
CA PHE A 53 9.99 -1.60 -4.21
C PHE A 53 9.72 -0.50 -5.23
N SER A 54 9.17 -0.91 -6.39
CA SER A 54 8.87 -0.02 -7.50
C SER A 54 7.64 -0.52 -8.27
N PRO A 55 6.43 -0.07 -7.92
CA PRO A 55 5.19 -0.48 -8.57
C PRO A 55 4.90 0.22 -9.91
N GLY A 56 5.78 1.11 -10.38
CA GLY A 56 5.46 2.07 -11.43
C GLY A 56 4.54 3.19 -10.94
N ARG A 57 4.00 4.01 -11.85
CA ARG A 57 3.11 5.12 -11.47
C ARG A 57 1.76 4.56 -11.05
N LEU A 58 1.39 4.73 -9.80
CA LEU A 58 0.20 4.13 -9.21
C LEU A 58 -0.77 5.23 -8.74
N VAL A 59 -2.06 5.01 -8.96
CA VAL A 59 -3.16 5.81 -8.39
C VAL A 59 -4.18 4.85 -7.78
N PHE A 60 -4.58 5.05 -6.53
CA PHE A 60 -5.59 4.23 -5.85
C PHE A 60 -6.98 4.86 -5.95
N GLU A 61 -8.00 4.04 -6.18
CA GLU A 61 -9.39 4.49 -6.35
C GLU A 61 -10.34 3.60 -5.54
N GLY A 62 -11.35 4.20 -4.89
CA GLY A 62 -12.42 3.46 -4.20
C GLY A 62 -11.91 2.42 -3.20
N SER A 63 -11.03 2.83 -2.28
CA SER A 63 -10.39 1.92 -1.32
C SER A 63 -11.34 1.49 -0.19
N GLU A 64 -11.52 0.19 -0.01
CA GLU A 64 -12.20 -0.42 1.13
C GLU A 64 -11.18 -0.94 2.13
N VAL A 65 -11.26 -0.51 3.39
CA VAL A 65 -10.35 -0.89 4.47
C VAL A 65 -11.04 -1.83 5.45
N LYS A 66 -10.44 -2.99 5.68
CA LYS A 66 -10.80 -3.96 6.72
C LYS A 66 -9.56 -4.31 7.53
N GLY A 67 -9.74 -4.88 8.71
CA GLY A 67 -8.61 -5.28 9.54
C GLY A 67 -9.04 -5.83 10.89
N GLU A 68 -8.09 -6.48 11.53
CA GLU A 68 -8.25 -7.13 12.83
C GLU A 68 -6.93 -7.07 13.60
N GLY A 69 -6.99 -6.58 14.84
CA GLY A 69 -5.81 -6.39 15.68
C GLY A 69 -4.77 -5.48 15.01
N VAL A 70 -3.62 -6.05 14.69
CA VAL A 70 -2.45 -5.34 14.15
C VAL A 70 -2.29 -5.46 12.64
N ILE A 71 -3.27 -6.07 11.96
CA ILE A 71 -3.24 -6.30 10.52
C ILE A 71 -4.45 -5.64 9.88
N ALA A 72 -4.22 -4.96 8.77
CA ALA A 72 -5.26 -4.43 7.92
C ALA A 72 -5.06 -4.86 6.47
N TRP A 73 -6.16 -5.00 5.74
CA TRP A 73 -6.18 -5.24 4.32
C TRP A 73 -7.03 -4.19 3.64
N VAL A 74 -6.51 -3.68 2.52
CA VAL A 74 -7.18 -2.69 1.70
C VAL A 74 -7.33 -3.25 0.30
N SER A 75 -8.50 -3.09 -0.28
CA SER A 75 -8.75 -3.47 -1.68
C SER A 75 -9.52 -2.38 -2.39
N GLY A 76 -9.31 -2.23 -3.68
CA GLY A 76 -10.00 -1.22 -4.48
C GLY A 76 -9.63 -1.30 -5.95
N GLY A 77 -9.99 -0.26 -6.68
CA GLY A 77 -9.48 0.00 -8.02
C GLY A 77 -8.12 0.68 -7.96
N CYS A 78 -7.36 0.57 -9.04
CA CYS A 78 -6.17 1.39 -9.22
C CYS A 78 -5.92 1.66 -10.70
N SER A 79 -5.08 2.65 -10.99
CA SER A 79 -4.46 2.85 -12.29
C SER A 79 -2.95 2.68 -12.15
N ARG A 80 -2.36 1.76 -12.91
CA ARG A 80 -0.90 1.55 -12.98
C ARG A 80 -0.41 1.93 -14.36
N ASP A 81 0.47 2.93 -14.44
CA ASP A 81 0.98 3.48 -15.70
C ASP A 81 -0.15 3.86 -16.69
N GLY A 82 -1.26 4.37 -16.14
CA GLY A 82 -2.45 4.76 -16.90
C GLY A 82 -3.40 3.61 -17.26
N LYS A 83 -3.06 2.35 -16.91
CA LYS A 83 -3.91 1.19 -17.15
C LYS A 83 -4.78 0.88 -15.93
N PRO A 84 -6.11 0.80 -16.09
CA PRO A 84 -6.99 0.45 -14.99
C PRO A 84 -6.75 -0.99 -14.54
N GLY A 85 -6.90 -1.23 -13.24
CA GLY A 85 -6.73 -2.53 -12.61
C GLY A 85 -7.36 -2.56 -11.23
N ARG A 86 -7.07 -3.63 -10.50
CA ARG A 86 -7.46 -3.76 -9.09
C ARG A 86 -6.23 -3.96 -8.24
N PHE A 87 -6.34 -3.61 -6.96
CA PHE A 87 -5.27 -3.87 -6.01
C PHE A 87 -5.79 -4.53 -4.74
N SER A 88 -4.86 -5.18 -4.05
CA SER A 88 -4.99 -5.59 -2.66
C SER A 88 -3.68 -5.27 -1.94
N ALA A 89 -3.79 -4.62 -0.79
CA ALA A 89 -2.67 -4.26 0.05
C ALA A 89 -2.86 -4.87 1.43
N VAL A 90 -1.78 -5.33 2.04
CA VAL A 90 -1.75 -5.73 3.45
C VAL A 90 -0.83 -4.79 4.19
N LEU A 91 -1.31 -4.30 5.33
CA LEU A 91 -0.57 -3.46 6.24
C LEU A 91 -0.48 -4.13 7.60
N ARG A 92 0.66 -3.92 8.28
CA ARG A 92 0.82 -4.27 9.69
C ARG A 92 1.10 -3.02 10.51
N GLY A 93 0.68 -3.01 11.75
CA GLY A 93 0.95 -1.88 12.64
C GLY A 93 -0.09 -1.69 13.73
N THR A 94 0.15 -0.67 14.54
CA THR A 94 -0.78 -0.26 15.61
C THR A 94 -0.80 1.25 15.72
N GLY A 95 -1.99 1.83 15.90
CA GLY A 95 -2.15 3.26 16.12
C GLY A 95 -1.50 4.09 15.00
N HIS A 96 -0.45 4.85 15.33
CA HIS A 96 0.19 5.81 14.44
C HIS A 96 1.31 5.23 13.54
N ALA A 97 1.62 3.93 13.65
CA ALA A 97 2.74 3.29 12.96
C ALA A 97 2.26 2.09 12.14
N TRP A 98 1.71 2.37 10.96
CA TRP A 98 1.37 1.34 9.96
C TRP A 98 2.46 1.28 8.90
N GLU A 99 2.68 0.07 8.37
CA GLU A 99 3.61 -0.20 7.28
C GLU A 99 2.94 -1.10 6.25
N LEU A 100 3.20 -0.86 4.97
CA LEU A 100 2.83 -1.74 3.86
C LEU A 100 3.75 -2.95 3.85
N VAL A 101 3.18 -4.14 3.95
CA VAL A 101 3.91 -5.42 3.89
C VAL A 101 3.65 -6.18 2.59
N LEU A 102 2.52 -5.94 1.95
CA LEU A 102 2.21 -6.53 0.65
C LEU A 102 1.42 -5.56 -0.20
N LEU A 103 1.79 -5.48 -1.48
CA LEU A 103 0.98 -4.87 -2.52
C LEU A 103 0.84 -5.86 -3.67
N HIS A 104 -0.40 -6.15 -4.04
CA HIS A 104 -0.75 -6.94 -5.20
C HIS A 104 -1.59 -6.08 -6.14
N ILE A 105 -1.21 -6.03 -7.41
CA ILE A 105 -1.91 -5.33 -8.48
C ILE A 105 -2.28 -6.36 -9.55
N ALA A 106 -3.53 -6.36 -9.99
CA ALA A 106 -4.06 -7.25 -11.01
C ALA A 106 -4.66 -6.46 -12.18
#